data_AF-A0A9D2I4B2-F1
#
_entry.id   AF-A0A9D2I4B2-F1
#
_cell.length_a   1.000
_cell.length_b   1.000
_cell.length_c   1.000
_cell.angle_alpha   90.00
_cell.angle_beta   90.00
_cell.angle_gamma   90.00
#
_symmetry.space_group_name_H-M   'P 1'
#
loop_
_entity.id
_entity.type
_entity.pdbx_description
1 polymer ?
#
loop_
_entity_poly.entity_id
_entity_poly.type
_entity_poly.pdbx_seq_one_letter_code
_entity_poly.pdbx_strand_id
1 'polypeptide(L)'
;MADYYNRQKGTIEKEKEVGGKAIEWLYQTSFGRLLLKLLVGPSFSNWKAKKNSKPSSAKKITDFVENYDIDLSEAEKDSFYSFNDFFTRKLKPAARPIDSNPQSVVAVCDGKLQVFPLNNQTQFTIKNSQYSLLDIIQDEMLAETFKGGYCFVYRLSMDDYHRYIYPDGGRCLTEGRIKGKLHTVRPIAHE
;
A
#
# COMPACT_ATOMS: atom_id res chain seq x y z
N MET A 1 -5.83 1.92 15.32
CA MET A 1 -4.44 2.31 14.98
C MET A 1 -3.47 1.16 15.23
N ALA A 2 -2.71 0.76 14.21
CA ALA A 2 -1.64 -0.23 14.36
C ALA A 2 -0.32 0.49 14.68
N ASP A 3 0.35 0.03 15.73
CA ASP A 3 1.70 0.47 16.07
C ASP A 3 2.70 -0.20 15.10
N TYR A 4 3.76 0.51 14.73
CA TYR A 4 4.82 -0.05 13.88
C TYR A 4 6.21 0.37 14.36
N TYR A 5 7.20 -0.47 14.11
CA TYR A 5 8.59 -0.19 14.45
C TYR A 5 9.27 0.61 13.34
N ASN A 6 9.66 1.85 13.63
CA ASN A 6 10.43 2.70 12.72
C ASN A 6 11.91 2.33 12.80
N ARG A 7 12.41 1.63 11.77
CA ARG A 7 13.81 1.15 11.71
C ARG A 7 14.85 2.27 11.73
N GLN A 8 14.53 3.44 11.18
CA GLN A 8 15.48 4.55 11.10
C GLN A 8 15.60 5.29 12.43
N LYS A 9 14.49 5.44 13.15
CA LYS A 9 14.44 6.13 14.45
C LYS A 9 14.65 5.20 15.65
N GLY A 10 14.47 3.90 15.48
CA GLY A 10 14.53 2.91 16.55
C GLY A 10 13.36 2.98 17.53
N THR A 11 12.22 3.54 17.11
CA THR A 11 11.05 3.79 17.98
C THR A 11 9.80 3.10 17.47
N ILE A 12 8.86 2.82 18.37
CA ILE A 12 7.50 2.41 18.01
C ILE A 12 6.68 3.67 17.75
N GLU A 13 6.11 3.79 16.57
CA GLU A 13 5.29 4.93 16.14
C GLU A 13 3.86 4.48 15.82
N LYS A 14 2.92 5.42 15.95
CA LYS A 14 1.52 5.23 15.56
C LYS A 14 1.30 5.74 14.16
N GLU A 15 0.58 4.97 13.36
CA GLU A 15 0.20 5.44 12.03
C GLU A 15 -0.77 6.62 12.11
N LYS A 16 -0.49 7.68 11.34
CA LYS A 16 -1.42 8.80 11.14
C LYS A 16 -2.66 8.32 10.38
N GLU A 17 -3.80 8.22 11.07
CA GLU A 17 -5.08 7.89 10.43
C GLU A 17 -5.65 9.07 9.65
N VAL A 18 -6.11 8.78 8.44
CA VAL A 18 -6.60 9.79 7.50
C VAL A 18 -8.12 9.77 7.50
N GLY A 19 -8.74 10.94 7.67
CA GLY A 19 -10.20 11.10 7.63
C GLY A 19 -10.91 11.07 8.98
N GLY A 20 -10.18 10.79 10.07
CA GLY A 20 -10.61 10.96 11.46
C GLY A 20 -12.06 10.51 11.75
N LYS A 21 -12.77 11.32 12.54
CA LYS A 21 -14.16 11.10 12.98
C LYS A 21 -15.18 10.92 11.84
N ALA A 22 -14.92 11.50 10.67
CA ALA A 22 -15.84 11.40 9.53
C ALA A 22 -15.85 10.00 8.91
N ILE A 23 -14.68 9.35 8.89
CA ILE A 23 -14.57 7.96 8.45
C ILE A 23 -15.09 7.02 9.54
N GLU A 24 -14.77 7.29 10.81
CA GLU A 24 -15.34 6.57 11.94
C GLU A 24 -16.87 6.54 11.90
N TRP A 25 -17.49 7.69 11.65
CA TRP A 25 -18.94 7.79 11.46
C TRP A 25 -19.47 6.99 10.26
N LEU A 26 -18.74 7.00 9.14
CA LEU A 26 -19.09 6.21 7.94
C LEU A 26 -19.05 4.70 8.20
N TYR A 27 -18.14 4.22 9.05
CA TYR A 27 -18.03 2.80 9.39
C TYR A 27 -19.00 2.37 10.49
N GLN A 28 -19.22 3.20 11.50
CA GLN A 28 -20.01 2.86 12.69
C GLN A 28 -21.54 2.90 12.43
N THR A 29 -22.03 3.81 11.57
CA THR A 29 -23.48 3.96 11.34
C THR A 29 -24.02 3.10 10.20
N SER A 30 -25.25 2.58 10.32
CA SER A 30 -25.90 1.78 9.27
C SER A 30 -26.08 2.58 7.97
N PHE A 31 -26.41 3.87 8.10
CA PHE A 31 -26.49 4.80 6.97
C PHE A 31 -25.10 5.10 6.37
N GLY A 32 -24.09 5.30 7.22
CA GLY A 32 -22.70 5.46 6.79
C GLY A 32 -22.19 4.26 5.98
N ARG A 33 -22.49 3.03 6.42
CA ARG A 33 -22.12 1.78 5.71
C ARG A 33 -22.81 1.64 4.36
N LEU A 34 -24.04 2.13 4.22
CA LEU A 34 -24.73 2.20 2.93
C LEU A 34 -24.03 3.21 2.00
N LEU A 35 -23.70 4.39 2.50
CA LEU A 35 -22.96 5.42 1.76
C LEU A 35 -21.55 4.91 1.36
N LEU A 36 -20.88 4.19 2.26
CA LEU A 36 -19.58 3.59 2.05
C LEU A 36 -19.58 2.61 0.88
N LYS A 37 -20.62 1.76 0.75
CA LYS A 37 -20.75 0.85 -0.41
C LYS A 37 -20.77 1.59 -1.74
N LEU A 38 -21.36 2.79 -1.79
CA LEU A 38 -21.36 3.64 -2.98
C LEU A 38 -19.99 4.30 -3.21
N LEU A 39 -19.31 4.72 -2.14
CA LEU A 39 -17.99 5.37 -2.19
C LEU A 39 -16.82 4.40 -2.48
N VAL A 40 -16.99 3.11 -2.18
CA VAL A 40 -15.96 2.07 -2.42
C VAL A 40 -16.19 1.35 -3.76
N GLY A 41 -17.29 1.66 -4.46
CA GLY A 41 -17.62 1.06 -5.76
C GLY A 41 -16.61 1.41 -6.87
N PRO A 42 -16.40 0.50 -7.86
CA PRO A 42 -15.50 0.73 -8.99
C PRO A 42 -15.81 2.01 -9.77
N SER A 43 -17.09 2.33 -9.96
CA SER A 43 -17.54 3.55 -10.65
C SER A 43 -17.09 4.82 -9.95
N PHE A 44 -17.21 4.86 -8.61
CA PHE A 44 -16.76 6.00 -7.82
C PHE A 44 -15.23 6.10 -7.80
N SER A 45 -14.53 4.97 -7.68
CA SER A 45 -13.07 4.91 -7.78
C SER A 45 -12.57 5.47 -9.12
N ASN A 46 -13.15 5.03 -10.24
CA ASN A 46 -12.82 5.50 -11.58
C ASN A 46 -13.13 7.00 -11.76
N TRP A 47 -14.26 7.46 -11.24
CA TRP A 47 -14.61 8.89 -11.27
C TRP A 47 -13.61 9.73 -10.48
N LYS A 48 -13.25 9.29 -9.27
CA LYS A 48 -12.26 9.97 -8.41
C LYS A 48 -10.88 9.98 -9.06
N ALA A 49 -10.46 8.88 -9.68
CA ALA A 49 -9.22 8.79 -10.45
C ALA A 49 -9.22 9.82 -11.59
N LYS A 50 -10.27 9.87 -12.42
CA LYS A 50 -10.40 10.87 -13.49
C LYS A 50 -10.36 12.31 -12.97
N LYS A 51 -11.01 12.58 -11.83
CA LYS A 51 -11.00 13.92 -11.21
C LYS A 51 -9.59 14.30 -10.70
N ASN A 52 -8.86 13.35 -10.13
CA ASN A 52 -7.51 13.56 -9.64
C ASN A 52 -6.45 13.63 -10.75
N SER A 53 -6.78 13.29 -12.00
CA SER A 53 -5.91 13.51 -13.16
C SER A 53 -6.11 14.89 -13.83
N LYS A 54 -7.02 15.74 -13.33
CA LYS A 54 -7.26 17.09 -13.89
C LYS A 54 -6.34 18.15 -13.25
N PRO A 55 -5.99 19.25 -13.96
CA PRO A 55 -5.17 20.34 -13.42
C PRO A 55 -5.68 20.91 -12.09
N SER A 56 -7.00 21.09 -11.99
CA SER A 56 -7.64 21.65 -10.79
C SER A 56 -7.48 20.79 -9.53
N SER A 57 -6.98 19.55 -9.66
CA SER A 57 -6.65 18.70 -8.53
C SER A 57 -5.26 18.99 -7.94
N ALA A 58 -4.36 19.66 -8.68
CA ALA A 58 -3.03 20.01 -8.20
C ALA A 58 -3.05 20.86 -6.92
N LYS A 59 -4.11 21.66 -6.71
CA LYS A 59 -4.32 22.43 -5.47
C LYS A 59 -4.36 21.60 -4.19
N LYS A 60 -4.58 20.28 -4.29
CA LYS A 60 -4.58 19.35 -3.14
C LYS A 60 -3.17 18.96 -2.72
N ILE A 61 -2.17 19.18 -3.57
CA ILE A 61 -0.81 18.69 -3.35
C ILE A 61 -0.19 19.36 -2.13
N THR A 62 -0.30 20.68 -2.00
CA THR A 62 0.24 21.44 -0.86
C THR A 62 -0.28 20.91 0.47
N ASP A 63 -1.60 20.89 0.65
CA ASP A 63 -2.22 20.35 1.87
C ASP A 63 -1.79 18.90 2.13
N PHE A 64 -1.66 18.08 1.09
CA PHE A 64 -1.25 16.69 1.25
C PHE A 64 0.22 16.58 1.68
N VAL A 65 1.12 17.34 1.05
CA VAL A 65 2.55 17.36 1.40
C VAL A 65 2.75 17.79 2.84
N GLU A 66 2.04 18.82 3.30
CA GLU A 66 2.10 19.31 4.67
C GLU A 66 1.53 18.30 5.67
N ASN A 67 0.38 17.69 5.39
CA ASN A 67 -0.27 16.75 6.32
C ASN A 67 0.54 15.44 6.51
N TYR A 68 1.26 15.02 5.48
CA TYR A 68 2.02 13.76 5.45
C TYR A 68 3.54 13.94 5.54
N ASP A 69 4.02 15.17 5.74
CA ASP A 69 5.45 15.49 5.83
C ASP A 69 6.26 14.93 4.64
N ILE A 70 5.72 15.07 3.42
CA ILE A 70 6.33 14.46 2.22
C ILE A 70 7.49 15.33 1.73
N ASP A 71 8.69 14.74 1.67
CA ASP A 71 9.85 15.40 1.07
C ASP A 71 9.74 15.40 -0.47
N LEU A 72 9.42 16.57 -1.02
CA LEU A 72 9.39 16.78 -2.47
C LEU A 72 10.79 16.90 -3.09
N SER A 73 11.83 17.15 -2.30
CA SER A 73 13.19 17.25 -2.83
C SER A 73 13.69 15.92 -3.40
N GLU A 74 13.12 14.80 -2.94
CA GLU A 74 13.38 13.46 -3.48
C GLU A 74 12.77 13.24 -4.87
N ALA A 75 11.79 14.04 -5.31
CA ALA A 75 11.11 13.82 -6.58
C ALA A 75 12.00 14.18 -7.78
N GLU A 76 11.84 13.47 -8.91
CA GLU A 76 12.52 13.80 -10.18
C GLU A 76 12.02 15.12 -10.80
N LYS A 77 10.78 15.52 -10.48
CA LYS A 77 10.12 16.71 -11.02
C LYS A 77 9.90 17.75 -9.92
N ASP A 78 10.04 19.01 -10.28
CA ASP A 78 9.75 20.15 -9.38
C ASP A 78 8.29 20.62 -9.44
N SER A 79 7.51 20.14 -10.42
CA SER A 79 6.10 20.49 -10.57
C SER A 79 5.26 19.31 -11.06
N PHE A 80 3.97 19.34 -10.71
CA PHE A 80 3.02 18.28 -11.01
C PHE A 80 1.77 18.84 -11.68
N TYR A 81 1.34 18.22 -12.77
CA TYR A 81 0.16 18.65 -13.51
C TYR A 81 -1.13 18.41 -12.73
N SER A 82 -1.20 17.37 -11.92
CA SER A 82 -2.40 16.95 -11.19
C SER A 82 -2.03 16.19 -9.92
N PHE A 83 -3.01 15.95 -9.06
CA PHE A 83 -2.79 15.15 -7.84
C PHE A 83 -2.33 13.72 -8.17
N ASN A 84 -2.84 13.09 -9.22
CA ASN A 84 -2.39 11.76 -9.62
C ASN A 84 -0.95 11.76 -10.15
N ASP A 85 -0.53 12.83 -10.86
CA ASP A 85 0.86 12.98 -11.32
C ASP A 85 1.83 13.09 -10.12
N PHE A 86 1.43 13.84 -9.09
CA PHE A 86 2.14 13.88 -7.81
C PHE A 86 2.13 12.52 -7.07
N PHE A 87 0.98 11.87 -6.97
CA PHE A 87 0.84 10.61 -6.22
C PHE A 87 1.63 9.46 -6.86
N THR A 88 1.75 9.48 -8.18
CA THR A 88 2.54 8.50 -8.96
C THR A 88 3.90 9.05 -9.40
N ARG A 89 4.42 10.07 -8.69
CA ARG A 89 5.71 10.70 -8.98
C ARG A 89 6.83 9.67 -9.12
N LYS A 90 7.96 10.07 -9.69
CA LYS A 90 9.21 9.30 -9.63
C LYS A 90 10.14 9.96 -8.64
N LEU A 91 10.91 9.15 -7.93
CA LEU A 91 11.97 9.65 -7.05
C LEU A 91 13.30 9.60 -7.79
N LYS A 92 14.20 10.52 -7.44
CA LYS A 92 15.58 10.53 -7.91
C LYS A 92 16.25 9.20 -7.49
N PRO A 93 17.09 8.59 -8.33
CA PRO A 93 17.80 7.35 -7.98
C PRO A 93 18.57 7.45 -6.65
N ALA A 94 19.14 8.62 -6.36
CA ALA A 94 19.87 8.88 -5.12
C ALA A 94 19.00 8.86 -3.85
N ALA A 95 17.68 9.01 -3.96
CA ALA A 95 16.77 8.98 -2.81
C ALA A 95 16.59 7.56 -2.24
N ARG A 96 16.80 6.52 -3.07
CA ARG A 96 16.68 5.11 -2.69
C ARG A 96 17.87 4.33 -3.25
N PRO A 97 19.08 4.49 -2.67
CA PRO A 97 20.24 3.72 -3.10
C PRO A 97 19.98 2.22 -2.91
N ILE A 98 20.30 1.43 -3.93
CA ILE A 98 20.16 -0.02 -3.92
C ILE A 98 21.47 -0.64 -3.44
N ASP A 99 21.38 -1.57 -2.48
CA ASP A 99 22.55 -2.32 -2.02
C ASP A 99 23.12 -3.17 -3.17
N SER A 100 24.42 -3.05 -3.41
CA SER A 100 25.13 -3.79 -4.45
C SER A 100 25.57 -5.19 -4.01
N ASN A 101 25.39 -5.56 -2.74
CA ASN A 101 25.76 -6.87 -2.23
C ASN A 101 24.87 -7.97 -2.85
N PRO A 102 25.44 -8.94 -3.59
CA PRO A 102 24.67 -10.01 -4.22
C PRO A 102 24.03 -11.00 -3.24
N GLN A 103 24.36 -10.93 -1.96
CA GLN A 103 23.74 -11.72 -0.88
C GLN A 103 22.62 -10.96 -0.17
N SER A 104 22.36 -9.70 -0.55
CA SER A 104 21.29 -8.89 0.04
C SER A 104 19.98 -9.10 -0.71
N VAL A 105 18.86 -9.05 0.03
CA VAL A 105 17.52 -8.95 -0.55
C VAL A 105 17.00 -7.56 -0.24
N VAL A 106 16.79 -6.75 -1.28
CA VAL A 106 16.35 -5.36 -1.11
C VAL A 106 14.85 -5.28 -0.87
N ALA A 107 14.41 -4.21 -0.20
CA ALA A 107 12.99 -3.92 -0.08
C ALA A 107 12.41 -3.56 -1.45
N VAL A 108 11.23 -4.11 -1.77
CA VAL A 108 10.58 -3.92 -3.08
C VAL A 108 9.78 -2.63 -3.19
N CYS A 109 9.50 -1.97 -2.07
CA CYS A 109 8.75 -0.72 -2.01
C CYS A 109 8.99 -0.02 -0.66
N ASP A 110 8.68 1.28 -0.62
CA ASP A 110 8.53 2.00 0.64
C ASP A 110 7.24 1.52 1.31
N GLY A 111 7.30 1.24 2.61
CA GLY A 111 6.12 0.83 3.35
C GLY A 111 6.44 0.08 4.62
N LYS A 112 5.40 -0.46 5.22
CA LYS A 112 5.46 -1.19 6.49
C LYS A 112 5.45 -2.68 6.16
N LEU A 113 6.37 -3.44 6.77
CA LEU A 113 6.63 -4.83 6.41
C LEU A 113 6.24 -5.78 7.55
N GLN A 114 5.54 -6.84 7.21
CA GLN A 114 5.39 -8.04 8.03
C GLN A 114 6.03 -9.23 7.31
N VAL A 115 6.72 -10.09 8.06
CA VAL A 115 7.41 -11.26 7.52
C VAL A 115 6.89 -12.51 8.20
N PHE A 116 6.49 -13.50 7.41
CA PHE A 116 5.94 -14.76 7.89
C PHE A 116 6.75 -15.93 7.30
N PRO A 117 7.28 -16.85 8.13
CA PRO A 117 7.82 -18.11 7.62
C PRO A 117 6.67 -18.95 7.03
N LEU A 118 6.89 -19.56 5.87
CA LEU A 118 5.85 -20.33 5.16
C LEU A 118 5.92 -21.82 5.53
N ASN A 119 4.89 -22.28 6.26
CA ASN A 119 4.62 -23.68 6.57
C ASN A 119 3.12 -24.00 6.38
N ASN A 120 2.73 -25.27 6.55
CA ASN A 120 1.34 -25.73 6.34
C ASN A 120 0.30 -25.05 7.26
N GLN A 121 0.72 -24.40 8.34
CA GLN A 121 -0.14 -23.75 9.32
C GLN A 121 -0.05 -22.22 9.26
N THR A 122 0.73 -21.67 8.32
CA THR A 122 0.97 -20.23 8.25
C THR A 122 -0.29 -19.51 7.82
N GLN A 123 -0.68 -18.54 8.63
CA GLN A 123 -1.82 -17.66 8.39
C GLN A 123 -1.31 -16.22 8.40
N PHE A 124 -1.76 -15.44 7.43
CA PHE A 124 -1.49 -14.01 7.34
C PHE A 124 -2.72 -13.25 7.80
N THR A 125 -2.53 -12.34 8.75
CA THR A 125 -3.60 -11.42 9.12
C THR A 125 -3.54 -10.20 8.20
N ILE A 126 -4.42 -10.17 7.21
CA ILE A 126 -4.60 -9.01 6.32
C ILE A 126 -5.99 -8.47 6.62
N LYS A 127 -6.09 -7.20 7.05
CA LYS A 127 -7.39 -6.54 7.29
C LYS A 127 -8.26 -7.26 8.34
N ASN A 128 -7.64 -7.77 9.42
CA ASN A 128 -8.29 -8.59 10.46
C ASN A 128 -8.91 -9.90 9.94
N SER A 129 -8.69 -10.26 8.68
CA SER A 129 -9.03 -11.56 8.12
C SER A 129 -7.77 -12.42 8.07
N GLN A 130 -7.93 -13.70 8.41
CA GLN A 130 -6.87 -14.68 8.24
C GLN A 130 -6.91 -15.24 6.82
N TYR A 131 -5.74 -15.35 6.21
CA TYR A 131 -5.55 -15.94 4.89
C TYR A 131 -4.42 -16.96 4.95
N SER A 132 -4.61 -18.11 4.30
CA SER A 132 -3.51 -19.00 3.95
C SER A 132 -2.85 -18.56 2.65
N LEU A 133 -1.69 -19.16 2.33
CA LEU A 133 -1.03 -18.92 1.05
C LEU A 133 -1.90 -19.35 -0.14
N LEU A 134 -2.62 -20.46 0.03
CA LEU A 134 -3.52 -20.99 -0.99
C LEU A 134 -4.70 -20.05 -1.25
N ASP A 135 -5.25 -19.40 -0.22
CA ASP A 135 -6.35 -18.43 -0.38
C ASP A 135 -5.94 -17.23 -1.26
N ILE A 136 -4.65 -16.84 -1.17
CA ILE A 136 -4.09 -15.72 -1.91
C ILE A 136 -3.67 -16.14 -3.32
N ILE A 137 -3.00 -17.28 -3.49
CA ILE A 137 -2.44 -17.69 -4.78
C ILE A 137 -3.51 -18.37 -5.68
N GLN A 138 -4.48 -19.06 -5.07
CA GLN A 138 -5.52 -19.84 -5.77
C GLN A 138 -4.98 -20.90 -6.74
N ASP A 139 -3.77 -21.41 -6.47
CA ASP A 139 -3.09 -22.48 -7.20
C ASP A 139 -2.29 -23.32 -6.19
N GLU A 140 -2.69 -24.58 -6.04
CA GLU A 140 -2.10 -25.51 -5.07
C GLU A 140 -0.67 -25.91 -5.43
N MET A 141 -0.41 -26.15 -6.73
CA MET A 141 0.92 -26.54 -7.20
C MET A 141 1.91 -25.40 -7.00
N LEU A 142 1.50 -24.17 -7.31
CA LEU A 142 2.33 -23.00 -7.11
C LEU A 142 2.54 -22.69 -5.62
N ALA A 143 1.50 -22.83 -4.79
CA ALA A 143 1.62 -22.66 -3.34
C ALA A 143 2.62 -23.64 -2.72
N GLU A 144 2.69 -24.88 -3.21
CA GLU A 144 3.65 -25.89 -2.76
C GLU A 144 5.10 -25.43 -3.00
N THR A 145 5.38 -24.78 -4.13
CA THR A 145 6.74 -24.33 -4.47
C THR A 145 7.32 -23.28 -3.51
N PHE A 146 6.46 -22.59 -2.76
CA PHE A 146 6.86 -21.55 -1.80
C PHE A 146 7.00 -22.07 -0.36
N LYS A 147 6.66 -23.34 -0.08
CA LYS A 147 6.81 -23.91 1.26
C LYS A 147 8.27 -23.91 1.73
N GLY A 148 8.47 -23.65 3.01
CA GLY A 148 9.79 -23.49 3.61
C GLY A 148 10.44 -22.13 3.36
N GLY A 149 9.81 -21.28 2.53
CA GLY A 149 10.25 -19.90 2.28
C GLY A 149 9.68 -18.89 3.28
N TYR A 150 9.64 -17.63 2.85
CA TYR A 150 9.10 -16.52 3.62
C TYR A 150 8.12 -15.70 2.77
N CYS A 151 7.04 -15.24 3.38
CA CYS A 151 6.11 -14.28 2.80
C CYS A 151 6.35 -12.89 3.38
N PHE A 152 6.56 -11.92 2.50
CA PHE A 152 6.78 -10.52 2.85
C PHE A 152 5.52 -9.74 2.49
N VAL A 153 4.78 -9.29 3.50
CA VAL A 153 3.55 -8.52 3.32
C VAL A 153 3.86 -7.04 3.52
N TYR A 154 3.85 -6.29 2.43
CA TYR A 154 4.06 -4.85 2.43
C TYR A 154 2.73 -4.10 2.48
N ARG A 155 2.67 -3.06 3.32
CA ARG A 155 1.55 -2.13 3.41
C ARG A 155 2.03 -0.72 3.15
N LEU A 156 1.52 -0.12 2.08
CA LEU A 156 1.77 1.26 1.70
C LEU A 156 0.68 2.16 2.30
N SER A 157 1.12 3.10 3.12
CA SER A 157 0.36 4.24 3.64
C SER A 157 0.35 5.38 2.62
N MET A 158 -0.47 6.40 2.87
CA MET A 158 -0.70 7.50 1.92
C MET A 158 0.55 8.35 1.64
N ASP A 159 1.47 8.39 2.58
CA ASP A 159 2.78 9.06 2.59
C ASP A 159 3.85 8.29 1.81
N ASP A 160 3.72 6.97 1.69
CA ASP A 160 4.75 6.11 1.11
C ASP A 160 4.90 6.33 -0.43
N TYR A 161 6.02 5.88 -0.97
CA TYR A 161 6.25 5.87 -2.41
C TYR A 161 5.49 4.72 -3.10
N HIS A 162 4.50 5.07 -3.92
CA HIS A 162 3.55 4.11 -4.52
C HIS A 162 4.08 3.43 -5.80
N ARG A 163 5.32 2.92 -5.75
CA ARG A 163 5.88 2.09 -6.82
C ARG A 163 6.58 0.88 -6.23
N TYR A 164 6.51 -0.21 -6.97
CA TYR A 164 7.24 -1.44 -6.67
C TYR A 164 8.43 -1.57 -7.62
N ILE A 165 9.52 -2.12 -7.10
CA ILE A 165 10.67 -2.58 -7.87
C ILE A 165 10.76 -4.10 -7.81
N TYR A 166 11.53 -4.69 -8.71
CA TYR A 166 11.94 -6.07 -8.57
C TYR A 166 13.05 -6.18 -7.51
N PRO A 167 13.01 -7.18 -6.63
CA PRO A 167 14.04 -7.35 -5.59
C PRO A 167 15.39 -7.83 -6.15
N ASP A 168 15.41 -8.43 -7.34
CA ASP A 168 16.62 -8.95 -7.99
C ASP A 168 16.41 -9.08 -9.51
N GLY A 169 17.47 -9.40 -10.23
CA GLY A 169 17.43 -9.78 -11.64
C GLY A 169 16.68 -11.11 -11.83
N GLY A 170 15.77 -11.13 -12.81
CA GLY A 170 15.00 -12.33 -13.10
C GLY A 170 14.12 -12.18 -14.34
N ARG A 171 13.33 -13.22 -14.60
CA ARG A 171 12.35 -13.24 -15.69
C ARG A 171 10.97 -13.55 -15.13
N CYS A 172 9.96 -12.77 -15.54
CA CYS A 172 8.57 -13.11 -15.25
C CYS A 172 8.20 -14.41 -15.97
N LEU A 173 7.88 -15.45 -15.21
CA LEU A 173 7.47 -16.76 -15.75
C LEU A 173 5.95 -16.88 -15.88
N THR A 174 5.22 -16.30 -14.95
CA THR A 174 3.75 -16.33 -14.91
C THR A 174 3.21 -15.03 -14.33
N GLU A 175 2.05 -14.62 -14.82
CA GLU A 175 1.26 -13.52 -14.27
C GLU A 175 -0.19 -13.97 -14.14
N GLY A 176 -0.83 -13.60 -13.04
CA GLY A 176 -2.20 -13.97 -12.74
C GLY A 176 -2.97 -12.79 -12.19
N ARG A 177 -4.26 -12.67 -12.57
CA ARG A 177 -5.16 -11.67 -12.01
C ARG A 177 -6.32 -12.36 -11.31
N ILE A 178 -6.34 -12.24 -9.98
CA ILE A 178 -7.43 -12.75 -9.15
C ILE A 178 -8.56 -11.73 -9.12
N LYS A 179 -9.78 -12.16 -9.46
CA LYS A 179 -10.96 -11.32 -9.38
C LYS A 179 -11.33 -11.12 -7.91
N GLY A 180 -11.41 -9.86 -7.47
CA GLY A 180 -11.71 -9.52 -6.08
C GLY A 180 -12.57 -8.26 -5.97
N LYS A 181 -12.99 -7.97 -4.74
CA LYS A 181 -13.67 -6.72 -4.37
C LYS A 181 -12.66 -5.72 -3.83
N LEU A 182 -12.83 -4.44 -4.17
CA LEU A 182 -12.02 -3.36 -3.61
C LEU A 182 -12.47 -3.12 -2.18
N HIS A 183 -11.74 -3.65 -1.21
CA HIS A 183 -11.89 -3.29 0.20
C HIS A 183 -10.78 -2.30 0.58
N THR A 184 -11.07 -1.27 1.38
CA THR A 184 -10.01 -0.40 1.92
C THR A 184 -9.06 -1.20 2.84
N VAL A 185 -7.86 -0.68 3.07
CA VAL A 185 -6.82 -1.23 3.97
C VAL A 185 -6.72 -0.48 5.30
N ARG A 186 -7.69 0.40 5.60
CA ARG A 186 -7.65 1.24 6.80
C ARG A 186 -8.12 0.47 8.03
N PRO A 187 -7.47 0.62 9.21
CA PRO A 187 -7.82 -0.10 10.44
C PRO A 187 -9.31 -0.02 10.79
N ILE A 188 -9.92 1.16 10.64
CA ILE A 188 -11.32 1.45 10.95
C ILE A 188 -12.36 0.74 10.06
N ALA A 189 -11.92 0.14 8.95
CA ALA A 189 -12.79 -0.65 8.10
C ALA A 189 -13.02 -2.08 8.60
N HIS A 190 -12.46 -2.38 9.76
CA HIS A 190 -12.33 -3.72 10.31
C HIS A 190 -12.82 -3.80 11.77
N GLU A 191 -13.47 -2.74 12.26
CA GLU A 191 -14.39 -2.75 13.41
C GLU A 191 -15.83 -2.97 12.92
#